data_AF-A0A972LUV3-F1
#
_entry.id   AF-A0A972LUV3-F1
#
_cell.length_a   1.000
_cell.length_b   1.000
_cell.length_c   1.000
_cell.angle_alpha   90.00
_cell.angle_beta   90.00
_cell.angle_gamma   90.00
#
_symmetry.space_group_name_H-M   'P 1'
#
loop_
_entity.id
_entity.type
_entity.pdbx_description
1 polymer ?
#
loop_
_entity_poly.entity_id
_entity_poly.type
_entity_poly.pdbx_seq_one_letter_code
_entity_poly.pdbx_strand_id
1 'polypeptide(L)'
;MKFLSLCLVLLTLTSSAFQAFAQESSKVPKADTDANATPIYLDEPEPEPPARVTRRLKLPETYKDKSVRVEREVVQLSDDRVVNDGKYVEYYRDGQKFCEGVYKMGVFEGKWGYWYPNGQLCKEVSFKNGKADGQWEVFNKEGIRTSRKSYKNGKRHGPWVNYYEDGESPKFEISYEQGKPVGERVTYFESGQKRQTVGFKDGKMEGLLTEWDESGKKRLTASFKAGKVVGEIQRFDDE
;
A
#
# COMPACT_ATOMS: atom_id res chain seq x y z
N MET A 1 1.79 -37.47 2.18
CA MET A 1 2.72 -36.74 3.08
C MET A 1 3.60 -35.82 2.25
N LYS A 2 3.35 -34.50 2.29
CA LYS A 2 4.25 -33.47 1.75
C LYS A 2 4.49 -32.46 2.87
N PHE A 3 5.68 -32.52 3.48
CA PHE A 3 6.13 -31.53 4.44
C PHE A 3 6.49 -30.25 3.67
N LEU A 4 5.74 -29.16 3.86
CA LEU A 4 6.20 -27.83 3.50
C LEU A 4 7.07 -27.29 4.64
N SER A 5 8.38 -27.35 4.43
CA SER A 5 9.40 -26.69 5.24
C SER A 5 9.31 -25.17 5.01
N LEU A 6 8.95 -24.41 6.05
CA LEU A 6 8.91 -22.95 6.02
C LEU A 6 10.29 -22.43 6.48
N CYS A 7 11.18 -22.14 5.51
CA CYS A 7 12.46 -21.50 5.79
C CYS A 7 12.26 -20.06 6.30
N LEU A 8 12.74 -19.81 7.51
CA LEU A 8 12.81 -18.52 8.18
C LEU A 8 14.01 -17.73 7.61
N VAL A 9 13.76 -16.72 6.77
CA VAL A 9 14.82 -15.80 6.30
C VAL A 9 14.87 -14.59 7.24
N LEU A 10 15.88 -14.57 8.11
CA LEU A 10 16.27 -13.42 8.92
C LEU A 10 17.12 -12.47 8.06
N LEU A 11 16.60 -11.30 7.73
CA LEU A 11 17.38 -10.20 7.16
C LEU A 11 17.96 -9.34 8.29
N THR A 12 19.26 -9.49 8.52
CA THR A 12 20.06 -8.59 9.35
C THR A 12 20.54 -7.41 8.48
N LEU A 13 20.10 -6.20 8.83
CA LEU A 13 20.65 -4.96 8.29
C LEU A 13 21.94 -4.64 9.04
N THR A 14 23.10 -4.85 8.41
CA THR A 14 24.36 -4.26 8.86
C THR A 14 24.54 -2.91 8.20
N SER A 15 24.51 -1.88 9.03
CA SER A 15 25.01 -0.53 8.73
C SER A 15 26.52 -0.57 8.59
N SER A 16 27.06 -0.06 7.48
CA SER A 16 28.27 0.80 7.42
C SER A 16 28.82 0.87 6.00
N ALA A 17 28.90 2.09 5.46
CA ALA A 17 30.03 2.62 4.67
C ALA A 17 29.63 4.00 4.11
N PHE A 18 29.72 5.03 4.95
CA PHE A 18 29.96 6.40 4.46
C PHE A 18 31.42 6.44 4.04
N GLN A 19 31.67 6.45 2.74
CA GLN A 19 33.02 6.66 2.21
C GLN A 19 33.25 8.14 2.01
N ALA A 20 34.36 8.58 2.62
CA ALA A 20 34.86 9.93 2.63
C ALA A 20 35.10 10.47 1.21
N PHE A 21 34.74 11.74 0.98
CA PHE A 21 35.40 12.56 -0.02
C PHE A 21 36.13 13.68 0.71
N ALA A 22 37.45 13.64 0.56
CA ALA A 22 38.38 14.62 1.08
C ALA A 22 38.30 15.92 0.28
N GLN A 23 38.07 17.01 1.01
CA GLN A 23 38.84 18.25 0.99
C GLN A 23 39.43 18.69 -0.36
N GLU A 24 38.73 19.59 -1.05
CA GLU A 24 39.37 20.57 -1.93
C GLU A 24 39.21 21.96 -1.30
N SER A 25 40.33 22.46 -0.76
CA SER A 25 40.47 23.77 -0.15
C SER A 25 40.46 24.84 -1.23
N SER A 26 39.32 25.49 -1.46
CA SER A 26 39.31 26.75 -2.22
C SER A 26 39.77 27.87 -1.28
N LYS A 27 40.96 28.42 -1.56
CA LYS A 27 41.45 29.64 -0.91
C LYS A 27 40.48 30.80 -1.21
N VAL A 28 39.62 31.13 -0.27
CA VAL A 28 38.89 32.40 -0.28
C VAL A 28 39.91 33.50 0.06
N PRO A 29 40.07 34.56 -0.77
CA PRO A 29 40.88 35.69 -0.38
C PRO A 29 40.25 36.34 0.86
N LYS A 30 41.07 36.59 1.90
CA LYS A 30 40.63 37.35 3.08
C LYS A 30 40.16 38.72 2.59
N ALA A 31 38.85 38.93 2.62
CA ALA A 31 38.28 40.25 2.50
C ALA A 31 38.72 41.06 3.72
N ASP A 32 39.24 42.26 3.49
CA ASP A 32 39.43 43.27 4.53
C ASP A 32 38.07 43.52 5.18
N THR A 33 37.83 42.92 6.34
CA THR A 33 36.61 43.14 7.11
C THR A 33 36.76 44.47 7.83
N ASP A 34 36.23 45.52 7.22
CA ASP A 34 35.80 46.70 7.96
C ASP A 34 34.88 46.21 9.08
N ALA A 35 35.34 46.29 10.33
CA ALA A 35 34.67 45.71 11.50
C ALA A 35 33.36 46.42 11.89
N ASN A 36 32.79 47.20 10.96
CA ASN A 36 31.59 47.99 11.15
C ASN A 36 30.61 47.91 9.96
N ALA A 37 30.81 46.96 9.02
CA ALA A 37 29.86 46.73 7.96
C ALA A 37 28.61 46.00 8.49
N THR A 38 27.47 46.68 8.51
CA THR A 38 26.17 46.05 8.75
C THR A 38 25.92 45.00 7.67
N PRO A 39 25.56 43.75 8.03
CA PRO A 39 25.23 42.74 7.03
C PRO A 39 24.06 43.22 6.17
N ILE A 40 24.28 43.28 4.85
CA ILE A 40 23.23 43.54 3.87
C ILE A 40 22.46 42.23 3.71
N TYR A 41 21.26 42.17 4.26
CA TYR A 41 20.33 41.08 3.96
C TYR A 41 19.68 41.40 2.61
N LEU A 42 19.94 40.57 1.60
CA LEU A 42 19.09 40.52 0.42
C LEU A 42 17.77 39.91 0.86
N ASP A 43 16.68 40.65 0.70
CA ASP A 43 15.34 40.11 0.93
C ASP A 43 15.18 38.85 0.06
N GLU A 44 14.83 37.73 0.70
CA GLU A 44 14.45 36.53 -0.06
C GLU A 44 13.26 36.90 -0.94
N PRO A 45 13.30 36.63 -2.26
CA PRO A 45 12.21 36.99 -3.14
C PRO A 45 10.91 36.33 -2.65
N GLU A 46 9.82 37.10 -2.63
CA GLU A 46 8.53 36.58 -2.23
C GLU A 46 8.17 35.36 -3.09
N PRO A 47 7.67 34.26 -2.49
CA PRO A 47 7.29 33.09 -3.25
C PRO A 47 6.18 33.45 -4.25
N GLU A 48 6.39 33.09 -5.52
CA GLU A 48 5.42 33.28 -6.59
C GLU A 48 4.04 32.72 -6.18
N PRO A 49 2.94 33.43 -6.48
CA PRO A 49 1.60 32.97 -6.13
C PRO A 49 1.28 31.64 -6.82
N PRO A 50 0.47 30.77 -6.19
CA PRO A 50 0.14 29.47 -6.77
C PRO A 50 -0.60 29.64 -8.09
N ALA A 51 -0.23 28.81 -9.08
CA ALA A 51 -0.87 28.79 -10.39
C ALA A 51 -2.38 28.54 -10.27
N ARG A 52 -3.17 29.30 -11.05
CA ARG A 52 -4.64 29.26 -11.00
C ARG A 52 -5.21 28.51 -12.21
N VAL A 53 -6.38 27.89 -12.04
CA VAL A 53 -7.08 27.24 -13.15
C VAL A 53 -7.56 28.29 -14.16
N THR A 54 -7.12 28.16 -15.41
CA THR A 54 -7.51 29.04 -16.51
C THR A 54 -8.55 28.39 -17.43
N ARG A 55 -8.51 27.07 -17.59
CA ARG A 55 -9.43 26.34 -18.48
C ARG A 55 -9.70 24.92 -17.99
N ARG A 56 -10.91 24.41 -18.26
CA ARG A 56 -11.28 23.00 -18.10
C ARG A 56 -11.46 22.35 -19.47
N LEU A 57 -10.91 21.16 -19.65
CA LEU A 57 -10.84 20.45 -20.92
C LEU A 57 -11.21 18.98 -20.74
N LYS A 58 -11.75 18.38 -21.79
CA LYS A 58 -11.85 16.93 -21.96
C LYS A 58 -10.88 16.52 -23.05
N LEU A 59 -9.90 15.70 -22.71
CA LEU A 59 -8.86 15.24 -23.62
C LEU A 59 -9.00 13.73 -23.85
N PRO A 60 -9.44 13.30 -25.05
CA PRO A 60 -9.32 11.91 -25.45
C PRO A 60 -7.91 11.64 -25.99
N GLU A 61 -7.35 10.49 -25.64
CA GLU A 61 -6.13 9.93 -26.26
C GLU A 61 -6.50 8.65 -26.98
N THR A 62 -5.94 8.43 -28.16
CA THR A 62 -6.24 7.27 -28.99
C THR A 62 -5.02 6.36 -29.14
N TYR A 63 -5.27 5.10 -29.46
CA TYR A 63 -4.28 4.16 -29.97
C TYR A 63 -3.91 4.49 -31.43
N LYS A 64 -2.89 3.81 -31.97
CA LYS A 64 -2.45 3.98 -33.37
C LYS A 64 -3.56 3.69 -34.40
N ASP A 65 -4.49 2.81 -34.06
CA ASP A 65 -5.66 2.46 -34.88
C ASP A 65 -6.85 3.42 -34.69
N LYS A 66 -6.64 4.54 -33.98
CA LYS A 66 -7.63 5.58 -33.66
C LYS A 66 -8.72 5.16 -32.67
N SER A 67 -8.69 3.94 -32.14
CA SER A 67 -9.56 3.56 -31.02
C SER A 67 -9.21 4.36 -29.76
N VAL A 68 -10.19 4.64 -28.91
CA VAL A 68 -10.00 5.45 -27.69
C VAL A 68 -9.19 4.64 -26.67
N ARG A 69 -8.12 5.24 -26.14
CA ARG A 69 -7.28 4.69 -25.08
C ARG A 69 -7.58 5.33 -23.73
N VAL A 70 -7.71 6.66 -23.69
CA VAL A 70 -7.96 7.41 -22.46
C VAL A 70 -9.02 8.48 -22.72
N GLU A 71 -9.92 8.67 -21.78
CA GLU A 71 -10.78 9.84 -21.67
C GLU A 71 -10.51 10.50 -20.32
N ARG A 72 -10.01 11.74 -20.33
CA ARG A 72 -9.69 12.45 -19.08
C ARG A 72 -10.15 13.89 -19.07
N GLU A 73 -10.67 14.30 -17.91
CA GLU A 73 -10.93 15.70 -17.57
C GLU A 73 -9.66 16.32 -16.96
N VAL A 74 -9.26 17.48 -17.49
CA VAL A 74 -8.06 18.19 -17.07
C VAL A 74 -8.35 19.67 -16.88
N VAL A 75 -7.53 20.31 -16.05
CA VAL A 75 -7.41 21.76 -15.95
C VAL A 75 -6.10 22.22 -16.57
N GLN A 76 -6.14 23.31 -17.31
CA GLN A 76 -4.95 24.08 -17.66
C GLN A 76 -4.74 25.14 -16.57
N LEU A 77 -3.50 25.29 -16.12
CA LEU A 77 -3.10 26.27 -15.13
C LEU A 77 -2.51 27.52 -15.81
N SER A 78 -2.35 28.61 -15.05
CA SER A 78 -1.79 29.87 -15.54
C SER A 78 -0.31 29.80 -15.92
N ASP A 79 0.39 28.74 -15.52
CA ASP A 79 1.76 28.42 -15.90
C ASP A 79 1.84 27.36 -17.02
N ASP A 80 0.76 27.24 -17.79
CA ASP A 80 0.58 26.32 -18.92
C ASP A 80 0.61 24.81 -18.60
N ARG A 81 0.76 24.43 -17.32
CA ARG A 81 0.64 23.02 -16.93
C ARG A 81 -0.78 22.53 -17.14
N VAL A 82 -0.89 21.28 -17.63
CA VAL A 82 -2.15 20.56 -17.75
C VAL A 82 -2.19 19.45 -16.70
N VAL A 83 -3.19 19.49 -15.83
CA VAL A 83 -3.31 18.62 -14.66
C VAL A 83 -4.65 17.88 -14.70
N ASN A 84 -4.67 16.58 -14.41
CA ASN A 84 -5.92 15.82 -14.32
C ASN A 84 -6.79 16.36 -13.17
N ASP A 85 -8.04 16.71 -13.45
CA ASP A 85 -8.98 17.23 -12.45
C ASP A 85 -10.40 16.93 -12.93
N GLY A 86 -10.99 15.87 -12.39
CA GLY A 86 -12.26 15.31 -12.81
C GLY A 86 -12.17 13.83 -13.19
N LYS A 87 -13.11 13.38 -14.00
CA LYS A 87 -13.24 11.97 -14.40
C LYS A 87 -12.05 11.52 -15.26
N TYR A 88 -11.59 10.30 -15.01
CA TYR A 88 -10.60 9.60 -15.82
C TYR A 88 -11.09 8.19 -16.12
N VAL A 89 -10.96 7.78 -17.38
CA VAL A 89 -11.22 6.42 -17.84
C VAL A 89 -10.11 6.01 -18.79
N GLU A 90 -9.58 4.82 -18.61
CA GLU A 90 -8.63 4.21 -19.54
C GLU A 90 -9.20 2.88 -20.03
N TYR A 91 -8.92 2.56 -21.28
CA TYR A 91 -9.49 1.42 -21.99
C TYR A 91 -8.40 0.51 -22.52
N TYR A 92 -8.67 -0.79 -22.49
CA TYR A 92 -7.98 -1.79 -23.29
C TYR A 92 -8.21 -1.55 -24.78
N ARG A 93 -7.41 -2.22 -25.61
CA ARG A 93 -7.48 -2.07 -27.07
C ARG A 93 -8.78 -2.60 -27.69
N ASP A 94 -9.45 -3.52 -27.01
CA ASP A 94 -10.77 -4.03 -27.38
C ASP A 94 -11.92 -3.10 -26.95
N GLY A 95 -11.61 -1.95 -26.34
CA GLY A 95 -12.58 -0.96 -25.88
C GLY A 95 -13.15 -1.25 -24.49
N GLN A 96 -12.76 -2.33 -23.83
CA GLN A 96 -13.18 -2.59 -22.45
C GLN A 96 -12.43 -1.67 -21.49
N LYS A 97 -13.06 -1.29 -20.38
CA LYS A 97 -12.40 -0.44 -19.37
C LYS A 97 -11.21 -1.19 -18.77
N PHE A 98 -10.09 -0.49 -18.63
CA PHE A 98 -8.96 -0.91 -17.82
C PHE A 98 -9.07 -0.35 -16.40
N CYS A 99 -9.33 0.96 -16.29
CA CYS A 99 -9.56 1.61 -15.02
C CYS A 99 -10.43 2.85 -15.16
N GLU A 100 -11.02 3.28 -14.05
CA GLU A 100 -11.83 4.49 -13.99
C GLU A 100 -11.79 5.06 -12.57
N GLY A 101 -11.89 6.38 -12.48
CA GLY A 101 -12.00 7.07 -11.21
C GLY A 101 -11.96 8.58 -11.40
N VAL A 102 -11.62 9.28 -10.31
CA VAL A 102 -11.59 10.74 -10.28
C VAL A 102 -10.21 11.21 -9.82
N TYR A 103 -9.67 12.19 -10.54
CA TYR A 103 -8.56 13.00 -10.07
C TYR A 103 -9.07 14.30 -9.46
N LYS A 104 -8.36 14.80 -8.46
CA LYS A 104 -8.52 16.15 -7.93
C LYS A 104 -7.15 16.82 -7.95
N MET A 105 -6.95 17.81 -8.79
CA MET A 105 -5.66 18.52 -8.94
C MET A 105 -4.45 17.58 -9.07
N GLY A 106 -4.58 16.55 -9.90
CA GLY A 106 -3.50 15.61 -10.25
C GLY A 106 -3.36 14.43 -9.30
N VAL A 107 -4.12 14.36 -8.21
CA VAL A 107 -4.08 13.24 -7.27
C VAL A 107 -5.35 12.39 -7.32
N PHE A 108 -5.20 11.08 -7.10
CA PHE A 108 -6.33 10.14 -7.01
C PHE A 108 -7.27 10.55 -5.88
N GLU A 109 -8.58 10.60 -6.16
CA GLU A 109 -9.62 10.94 -5.20
C GLU A 109 -10.82 9.99 -5.35
N GLY A 110 -11.40 9.59 -4.22
CA GLY A 110 -12.58 8.72 -4.18
C GLY A 110 -12.30 7.29 -4.61
N LYS A 111 -13.34 6.64 -5.13
CA LYS A 111 -13.27 5.24 -5.58
C LYS A 111 -12.67 5.13 -6.98
N TRP A 112 -11.82 4.14 -7.14
CA TRP A 112 -11.18 3.76 -8.38
C TRP A 112 -11.44 2.29 -8.67
N GLY A 113 -12.02 2.02 -9.83
CA GLY A 113 -12.23 0.67 -10.34
C GLY A 113 -11.12 0.28 -11.29
N TYR A 114 -10.75 -0.99 -11.28
CA TYR A 114 -9.86 -1.61 -12.25
C TYR A 114 -10.51 -2.90 -12.72
N TRP A 115 -10.44 -3.17 -14.01
CA TRP A 115 -11.07 -4.33 -14.64
C TRP A 115 -10.04 -5.19 -15.35
N TYR A 116 -10.36 -6.47 -15.52
CA TYR A 116 -9.62 -7.38 -16.39
C TYR A 116 -10.05 -7.17 -17.86
N PRO A 117 -9.27 -7.68 -18.84
CA PRO A 117 -9.65 -7.61 -20.25
C PRO A 117 -10.92 -8.39 -20.61
N ASN A 118 -11.48 -9.18 -19.71
CA ASN A 118 -12.79 -9.83 -19.90
C ASN A 118 -13.96 -9.00 -19.34
N GLY A 119 -13.69 -7.79 -18.86
CA GLY A 119 -14.69 -6.83 -18.39
C GLY A 119 -15.11 -7.04 -16.95
N GLN A 120 -14.57 -8.05 -16.27
CA GLN A 120 -14.82 -8.27 -14.85
C GLN A 120 -13.98 -7.35 -13.98
N LEU A 121 -14.56 -6.91 -12.86
CA LEU A 121 -13.87 -6.07 -11.90
C LEU A 121 -12.71 -6.84 -11.28
N CYS A 122 -11.50 -6.27 -11.33
CA CYS A 122 -10.29 -6.80 -10.74
C CYS A 122 -10.12 -6.30 -9.31
N LYS A 123 -10.31 -5.00 -9.09
CA LYS A 123 -10.26 -4.39 -7.76
C LYS A 123 -10.99 -3.06 -7.72
N GLU A 124 -11.59 -2.78 -6.58
CA GLU A 124 -12.05 -1.45 -6.20
C GLU A 124 -11.15 -0.94 -5.08
N VAL A 125 -10.62 0.26 -5.26
CA VAL A 125 -9.72 0.90 -4.30
C VAL A 125 -10.23 2.30 -3.98
N SER A 126 -10.06 2.73 -2.74
CA SER A 126 -10.47 4.06 -2.30
C SER A 126 -9.24 4.91 -1.99
N PHE A 127 -9.26 6.17 -2.47
CA PHE A 127 -8.22 7.17 -2.28
C PHE A 127 -8.77 8.45 -1.67
N LYS A 128 -7.92 9.12 -0.90
CA LYS A 128 -8.14 10.48 -0.39
C LYS A 128 -6.85 11.26 -0.48
N ASN A 129 -6.86 12.37 -1.19
CA ASN A 129 -5.68 13.21 -1.44
C ASN A 129 -4.48 12.40 -1.97
N GLY A 130 -4.73 11.50 -2.92
CA GLY A 130 -3.71 10.64 -3.52
C GLY A 130 -3.22 9.46 -2.67
N LYS A 131 -3.75 9.28 -1.45
CA LYS A 131 -3.36 8.18 -0.54
C LYS A 131 -4.47 7.15 -0.43
N ALA A 132 -4.10 5.88 -0.32
CA ALA A 132 -5.06 4.80 -0.05
C ALA A 132 -5.81 5.08 1.26
N ASP A 133 -7.14 5.15 1.21
CA ASP A 133 -7.97 5.48 2.35
C ASP A 133 -9.35 4.85 2.18
N GLY A 134 -9.74 3.97 3.10
CA GLY A 134 -10.99 3.20 3.05
C GLY A 134 -10.81 1.72 2.73
N GLN A 135 -11.93 1.07 2.38
CA GLN A 135 -11.98 -0.35 2.06
C GLN A 135 -11.62 -0.60 0.59
N TRP A 136 -10.87 -1.67 0.37
CA TRP A 136 -10.43 -2.16 -0.93
C TRP A 136 -10.91 -3.60 -1.08
N GLU A 137 -11.49 -3.92 -2.22
CA GLU A 137 -11.89 -5.29 -2.57
C GLU A 137 -11.12 -5.74 -3.80
N VAL A 138 -10.71 -7.01 -3.82
CA VAL A 138 -9.95 -7.61 -4.93
C VAL A 138 -10.64 -8.89 -5.36
N PHE A 139 -10.74 -9.11 -6.66
CA PHE A 139 -11.41 -10.24 -7.29
C PHE A 139 -10.49 -10.91 -8.31
N ASN A 140 -10.70 -12.19 -8.58
CA ASN A 140 -10.03 -12.93 -9.65
C ASN A 140 -10.73 -12.69 -11.01
N LYS A 141 -10.23 -13.36 -12.07
CA LYS A 141 -10.75 -13.21 -13.45
C LYS A 141 -12.12 -13.88 -13.66
N GLU A 142 -12.63 -14.55 -12.64
CA GLU A 142 -13.93 -15.20 -12.59
C GLU A 142 -14.94 -14.35 -11.78
N GLY A 143 -14.48 -13.25 -11.15
CA GLY A 143 -15.30 -12.32 -10.38
C GLY A 143 -15.44 -12.73 -8.91
N ILE A 144 -14.71 -13.75 -8.48
CA ILE A 144 -14.72 -14.27 -7.11
C ILE A 144 -13.82 -13.39 -6.25
N ARG A 145 -14.33 -12.96 -5.10
CA ARG A 145 -13.61 -12.11 -4.16
C ARG A 145 -12.43 -12.88 -3.56
N THR A 146 -11.23 -12.33 -3.69
CA THR A 146 -10.00 -12.93 -3.14
C THR A 146 -9.57 -12.26 -1.83
N SER A 147 -9.89 -10.98 -1.65
CA SER A 147 -9.55 -10.26 -0.42
C SER A 147 -10.35 -8.99 -0.18
N ARG A 148 -10.47 -8.63 1.11
CA ARG A 148 -10.93 -7.32 1.60
C ARG A 148 -9.83 -6.71 2.45
N LYS A 149 -9.48 -5.46 2.18
CA LYS A 149 -8.33 -4.78 2.78
C LYS A 149 -8.72 -3.38 3.20
N SER A 150 -8.25 -2.94 4.36
CA SER A 150 -8.55 -1.61 4.87
C SER A 150 -7.29 -0.74 4.98
N TYR A 151 -7.40 0.50 4.51
CA TYR A 151 -6.32 1.49 4.52
C TYR A 151 -6.76 2.81 5.16
N LYS A 152 -5.80 3.54 5.72
CA LYS A 152 -5.96 4.90 6.21
C LYS A 152 -4.68 5.67 5.95
N ASN A 153 -4.77 6.83 5.29
CA ASN A 153 -3.62 7.68 4.96
C ASN A 153 -2.43 6.94 4.31
N GLY A 154 -2.71 5.98 3.41
CA GLY A 154 -1.70 5.21 2.69
C GLY A 154 -1.12 4.02 3.45
N LYS A 155 -1.57 3.75 4.69
CA LYS A 155 -1.11 2.62 5.52
C LYS A 155 -2.24 1.63 5.75
N ARG A 156 -1.91 0.35 5.94
CA ARG A 156 -2.91 -0.67 6.35
C ARG A 156 -3.48 -0.28 7.72
N HIS A 157 -4.80 -0.28 7.83
CA HIS A 157 -5.49 0.11 9.06
C HIS A 157 -6.89 -0.48 9.09
N GLY A 158 -7.22 -1.24 10.13
CA GLY A 158 -8.46 -1.99 10.25
C GLY A 158 -8.36 -3.43 9.72
N PRO A 159 -9.49 -4.05 9.35
CA PRO A 159 -9.54 -5.47 9.00
C PRO A 159 -8.84 -5.79 7.68
N TRP A 160 -8.32 -7.01 7.62
CA TRP A 160 -7.67 -7.58 6.44
C TRP A 160 -8.01 -9.06 6.34
N VAL A 161 -8.74 -9.41 5.28
CA VAL A 161 -9.27 -10.75 5.07
C VAL A 161 -8.84 -11.24 3.69
N ASN A 162 -8.33 -12.46 3.61
CA ASN A 162 -8.25 -13.19 2.35
C ASN A 162 -9.23 -14.35 2.41
N TYR A 163 -9.83 -14.66 1.27
CA TYR A 163 -10.84 -15.69 1.12
C TYR A 163 -10.27 -16.92 0.43
N TYR A 164 -10.98 -18.03 0.53
CA TYR A 164 -10.78 -19.22 -0.29
C TYR A 164 -11.36 -19.03 -1.70
N GLU A 165 -11.30 -20.08 -2.50
CA GLU A 165 -11.75 -20.06 -3.90
C GLU A 165 -13.27 -19.92 -4.06
N ASP A 166 -14.04 -20.10 -2.99
CA ASP A 166 -15.47 -19.79 -2.96
C ASP A 166 -15.76 -18.27 -2.89
N GLY A 167 -14.77 -17.48 -2.48
CA GLY A 167 -14.85 -16.03 -2.29
C GLY A 167 -15.63 -15.55 -1.06
N GLU A 168 -16.06 -16.47 -0.21
CA GLU A 168 -16.88 -16.19 0.97
C GLU A 168 -16.20 -16.66 2.26
N SER A 169 -15.58 -17.85 2.23
CA SER A 169 -14.93 -18.44 3.40
C SER A 169 -13.59 -17.76 3.67
N PRO A 170 -13.37 -17.18 4.87
CA PRO A 170 -12.11 -16.57 5.21
C PRO A 170 -11.00 -17.63 5.26
N LYS A 171 -9.93 -17.41 4.50
CA LYS A 171 -8.69 -18.18 4.61
C LYS A 171 -7.85 -17.69 5.78
N PHE A 172 -7.78 -16.38 5.96
CA PHE A 172 -7.27 -15.79 7.18
C PHE A 172 -7.79 -14.37 7.39
N GLU A 173 -7.79 -13.96 8.65
CA GLU A 173 -8.20 -12.65 9.12
C GLU A 173 -7.13 -12.08 10.05
N ILE A 174 -6.87 -10.79 9.93
CA ILE A 174 -5.96 -10.05 10.80
C ILE A 174 -6.35 -8.57 10.78
N SER A 175 -6.03 -7.83 11.84
CA SER A 175 -6.20 -6.39 11.88
C SER A 175 -4.87 -5.66 11.83
N TYR A 176 -4.87 -4.46 11.27
CA TYR A 176 -3.70 -3.58 11.20
C TYR A 176 -3.96 -2.25 11.88
N GLU A 177 -2.90 -1.69 12.45
CA GLU A 177 -2.87 -0.31 12.92
C GLU A 177 -1.57 0.36 12.47
N GLN A 178 -1.68 1.49 11.78
CA GLN A 178 -0.53 2.24 11.25
C GLN A 178 0.46 1.37 10.43
N GLY A 179 -0.07 0.41 9.68
CA GLY A 179 0.70 -0.51 8.86
C GLY A 179 1.23 -1.75 9.57
N LYS A 180 1.04 -1.88 10.89
CA LYS A 180 1.51 -3.01 11.70
C LYS A 180 0.37 -3.94 12.09
N PRO A 181 0.55 -5.27 12.06
CA PRO A 181 -0.48 -6.18 12.54
C PRO A 181 -0.69 -6.03 14.05
N VAL A 182 -1.96 -6.11 14.46
CA VAL A 182 -2.42 -5.98 15.85
C VAL A 182 -3.57 -6.95 16.13
N GLY A 183 -3.68 -7.39 17.38
CA GLY A 183 -4.73 -8.32 17.81
C GLY A 183 -4.44 -9.76 17.37
N GLU A 184 -5.49 -10.58 17.31
CA GLU A 184 -5.36 -11.97 16.89
C GLU A 184 -5.40 -12.09 15.36
N ARG A 185 -4.45 -12.83 14.79
CA ARG A 185 -4.58 -13.40 13.45
C ARG A 185 -5.21 -14.77 13.57
N VAL A 186 -6.24 -15.01 12.78
CA VAL A 186 -6.89 -16.32 12.66
C VAL A 186 -6.67 -16.85 11.25
N THR A 187 -6.25 -18.09 11.11
CA THR A 187 -6.20 -18.83 9.84
C THR A 187 -7.16 -19.99 9.97
N TYR A 188 -7.92 -20.25 8.91
CA TYR A 188 -8.96 -21.28 8.90
C TYR A 188 -8.55 -22.45 7.97
N PHE A 189 -9.28 -23.56 8.07
CA PHE A 189 -9.38 -24.57 7.05
C PHE A 189 -10.50 -24.22 6.05
N GLU A 190 -10.56 -24.90 4.91
CA GLU A 190 -11.66 -24.73 3.95
C GLU A 190 -13.02 -25.13 4.53
N SER A 191 -13.02 -26.05 5.50
CA SER A 191 -14.21 -26.39 6.30
C SER A 191 -14.72 -25.27 7.21
N GLY A 192 -13.99 -24.14 7.32
CA GLY A 192 -14.29 -23.01 8.20
C GLY A 192 -13.81 -23.19 9.65
N GLN A 193 -13.26 -24.36 10.00
CA GLN A 193 -12.67 -24.57 11.32
C GLN A 193 -11.38 -23.76 11.49
N LYS A 194 -11.09 -23.33 12.72
CA LYS A 194 -9.83 -22.63 13.02
C LYS A 194 -8.66 -23.59 12.87
N ARG A 195 -7.73 -23.23 12.00
CA ARG A 195 -6.47 -23.94 11.82
C ARG A 195 -5.39 -23.40 12.74
N GLN A 196 -5.31 -22.08 12.88
CA GLN A 196 -4.26 -21.45 13.66
C GLN A 196 -4.71 -20.09 14.19
N THR A 197 -4.34 -19.78 15.44
CA THR A 197 -4.41 -18.43 15.97
C THR A 197 -3.05 -17.98 16.47
N VAL A 198 -2.74 -16.70 16.29
CA VAL A 198 -1.52 -16.08 16.83
C VAL A 198 -1.79 -14.60 17.13
N GLY A 199 -1.41 -14.17 18.34
CA GLY A 199 -1.53 -12.77 18.75
C GLY A 199 -0.41 -11.89 18.21
N PHE A 200 -0.74 -10.62 17.95
CA PHE A 200 0.19 -9.59 17.52
C PHE A 200 0.05 -8.32 18.35
N LYS A 201 1.20 -7.75 18.72
CA LYS A 201 1.31 -6.44 19.36
C LYS A 201 2.46 -5.67 18.73
N ASP A 202 2.20 -4.43 18.32
CA ASP A 202 3.19 -3.55 17.67
C ASP A 202 3.91 -4.19 16.46
N GLY A 203 3.20 -5.05 15.74
CA GLY A 203 3.71 -5.76 14.58
C GLY A 203 4.55 -7.01 14.88
N LYS A 204 4.66 -7.41 16.16
CA LYS A 204 5.40 -8.58 16.60
C LYS A 204 4.45 -9.63 17.19
N MET A 205 4.79 -10.90 17.06
CA MET A 205 4.01 -11.97 17.71
C MET A 205 4.06 -11.79 19.23
N GLU A 206 2.90 -11.90 19.87
CA GLU A 206 2.68 -11.70 21.29
C GLU A 206 1.57 -12.63 21.78
N GLY A 207 1.80 -13.32 22.89
CA GLY A 207 0.82 -14.26 23.46
C GLY A 207 0.92 -15.66 22.89
N LEU A 208 -0.18 -16.42 22.96
CA LEU A 208 -0.20 -17.83 22.62
C LEU A 208 -0.50 -18.04 21.12
N LEU A 209 0.39 -18.73 20.43
CA LEU A 209 0.09 -19.38 19.16
C LEU A 209 -0.52 -20.75 19.46
N THR A 210 -1.65 -21.06 18.83
CA THR A 210 -2.24 -22.40 18.84
C THR A 210 -2.52 -22.85 17.41
N GLU A 211 -2.19 -24.09 17.10
CA GLU A 211 -2.53 -24.75 15.85
C GLU A 211 -3.38 -25.99 16.15
N TRP A 212 -4.41 -26.20 15.35
CA TRP A 212 -5.32 -27.33 15.41
C TRP A 212 -5.31 -28.08 14.08
N ASP A 213 -5.66 -29.36 14.11
CA ASP A 213 -6.05 -30.10 12.92
C ASP A 213 -7.54 -29.86 12.59
N GLU A 214 -8.01 -30.49 11.51
CA GLU A 214 -9.38 -30.35 11.00
C GLU A 214 -10.44 -31.07 11.87
N SER A 215 -10.02 -31.86 12.85
CA SER A 215 -10.93 -32.40 13.89
C SER A 215 -11.12 -31.45 15.07
N GLY A 216 -10.34 -30.36 15.12
CA GLY A 216 -10.28 -29.45 16.25
C GLY A 216 -9.35 -29.90 17.37
N LYS A 217 -8.55 -30.96 17.17
CA LYS A 217 -7.52 -31.38 18.12
C LYS A 217 -6.29 -30.48 17.98
N LYS A 218 -5.76 -30.01 19.11
CA LYS A 218 -4.54 -29.18 19.12
C LYS A 218 -3.37 -30.00 18.61
N ARG A 219 -2.57 -29.39 17.75
CA ARG A 219 -1.33 -29.94 17.17
C ARG A 219 -0.09 -29.28 17.75
N LEU A 220 -0.19 -27.98 18.03
CA LEU A 220 0.94 -27.20 18.53
C LEU A 220 0.47 -26.02 19.37
N THR A 221 1.19 -25.75 20.46
CA THR A 221 1.13 -24.47 21.17
C THR A 221 2.53 -23.90 21.37
N ALA A 222 2.64 -22.57 21.29
CA ALA A 222 3.87 -21.85 21.57
C ALA A 222 3.56 -20.44 22.10
N SER A 223 4.26 -20.01 23.15
CA SER A 223 4.09 -18.64 23.67
C SER A 223 5.13 -17.69 23.08
N PHE A 224 4.72 -16.47 22.78
CA PHE A 224 5.57 -15.43 22.21
C PHE A 224 5.56 -14.15 23.06
N LYS A 225 6.72 -13.49 23.13
CA LYS A 225 6.88 -12.15 23.68
C LYS A 225 7.80 -11.33 22.80
N ALA A 226 7.33 -10.18 22.34
CA ALA A 226 8.07 -9.29 21.44
C ALA A 226 8.67 -10.03 20.21
N GLY A 227 7.92 -10.98 19.65
CA GLY A 227 8.31 -11.76 18.48
C GLY A 227 9.26 -12.93 18.73
N LYS A 228 9.63 -13.21 19.98
CA LYS A 228 10.46 -14.36 20.36
C LYS A 228 9.63 -15.41 21.07
N VAL A 229 9.91 -16.68 20.82
CA VAL A 229 9.32 -17.79 21.59
C VAL A 229 9.77 -17.67 23.05
N VAL A 230 8.84 -17.88 23.97
CA VAL A 230 9.08 -17.91 25.41
C VAL A 230 8.52 -19.23 25.95
N GLY A 231 9.35 -19.97 26.69
CA GLY A 231 8.99 -21.30 27.19
C GLY A 231 9.11 -22.38 26.12
N GLU A 232 8.46 -23.51 26.39
CA GLU A 232 8.54 -24.69 25.53
C GLU A 232 7.44 -24.70 24.48
N ILE A 233 7.77 -25.25 23.31
CA ILE A 233 6.80 -25.54 22.26
C ILE A 233 6.18 -26.90 22.60
N GLN A 234 4.87 -26.94 22.82
CA GLN A 234 4.17 -28.20 23.03
C GLN A 234 3.67 -28.71 21.68
N ARG A 235 4.02 -29.96 21.35
CA ARG A 235 3.50 -30.67 20.18
C ARG A 235 2.64 -31.81 20.65
N PHE A 236 1.53 -32.03 19.95
CA PHE A 236 0.58 -33.07 20.26
C PHE A 236 0.53 -33.99 19.03
N ASP A 237 0.97 -35.23 19.22
CA ASP A 237 0.96 -36.25 18.18
C ASP A 237 -0.41 -36.95 18.12
N ASP A 238 -0.70 -37.57 16.98
CA ASP A 238 -1.85 -38.47 16.84
C ASP A 238 -1.44 -39.84 17.36
N GLU A 239 -1.92 -40.18 18.55
CA GLU A 239 -2.02 -41.58 18.99
C GLU A 239 -3.06 -42.33 18.15
#